data_AF-A0A326TVL5-F1
#
_entry.id   AF-A0A326TVL5-F1
#
_cell.length_a   1.000
_cell.length_b   1.000
_cell.length_c   1.000
_cell.angle_alpha   90.00
_cell.angle_beta   90.00
_cell.angle_gamma   90.00
#
_symmetry.space_group_name_H-M   'P 1'
#
loop_
_entity.id
_entity.type
_entity.pdbx_description
1 polymer ?
#
loop_
_entity_poly.entity_id
_entity_poly.type
_entity_poly.pdbx_seq_one_letter_code
_entity_poly.pdbx_strand_id
1 'polypeptide(L)'
;MRCPFCGNVNQDTATVCPRCGRLLIQPHSPRPQMPVPPMPQSFAPPPPRQQAVPPEAPSVAARSAKRRLGTQRVEAPAPVRLPVQTPPVAPDPPAPFPPKTVGQLQALAQGALEYRVVDDTVAYGRKKVVRIAYAHCAQWQQVATLYKALRAYRSDAYDILVIQGVHPQEDRAYTYTNGQIEYNRNVRLGSDLISRYEIETGTGFESDALRIVLTEK
;
A
#
# COMPACT_ATOMS: atom_id res chain seq x y z
N MET A 1 12.97 -13.96 -11.93
CA MET A 1 12.36 -15.07 -11.16
C MET A 1 10.97 -14.70 -10.63
N ARG A 2 10.04 -15.64 -10.47
CA ARG A 2 8.69 -15.34 -9.91
C ARG A 2 8.64 -15.65 -8.41
N CYS A 3 7.97 -14.80 -7.63
CA CYS A 3 7.73 -15.04 -6.21
C CYS A 3 6.79 -16.23 -6.03
N PRO A 4 7.17 -17.29 -5.28
CA PRO A 4 6.30 -18.45 -5.08
C PRO A 4 5.08 -18.14 -4.20
N PHE A 5 5.08 -17.03 -3.47
CA PHE A 5 4.02 -16.67 -2.53
C PHE A 5 2.95 -15.75 -3.11
N CYS A 6 3.29 -14.90 -4.09
CA CYS A 6 2.36 -13.91 -4.64
C CYS A 6 2.41 -13.80 -6.16
N GLY A 7 3.22 -14.60 -6.85
CA GLY A 7 3.33 -14.62 -8.30
C GLY A 7 4.03 -13.41 -8.93
N ASN A 8 4.49 -12.43 -8.14
CA ASN A 8 5.17 -11.25 -8.64
C ASN A 8 6.46 -11.61 -9.40
N VAL A 9 6.71 -10.94 -10.52
CA VAL A 9 7.97 -11.10 -11.27
C VAL A 9 9.02 -10.21 -10.63
N ASN A 10 10.13 -10.81 -10.20
CA ASN A 10 11.26 -10.15 -9.55
C ASN A 10 12.53 -10.31 -10.38
N GLN A 11 13.49 -9.41 -10.19
CA GLN A 11 14.84 -9.55 -10.73
C GLN A 11 15.51 -10.80 -10.14
N ASP A 12 16.37 -11.46 -10.91
CA ASP A 12 16.99 -12.74 -10.51
C ASP A 12 17.96 -12.60 -9.32
N THR A 13 18.40 -11.38 -9.01
CA THR A 13 19.24 -11.05 -7.85
C THR A 13 18.44 -10.67 -6.60
N ALA A 14 17.11 -10.60 -6.68
CA ALA A 14 16.28 -10.12 -5.57
C ALA A 14 16.22 -11.16 -4.43
N THR A 15 16.70 -10.77 -3.25
CA THR A 15 16.63 -11.59 -2.03
C THR A 15 15.23 -11.60 -1.41
N VAL A 16 14.47 -10.52 -1.59
CA VAL A 16 13.13 -10.29 -0.99
C VAL A 16 12.16 -9.82 -2.07
N CYS A 17 10.92 -10.27 -2.00
CA CYS A 17 9.86 -9.82 -2.89
C CYS A 17 9.35 -8.42 -2.47
N PRO A 18 9.40 -7.40 -3.34
CA PRO A 18 8.92 -6.06 -3.02
C PRO A 18 7.40 -5.99 -2.89
N ARG A 19 6.66 -6.96 -3.46
CA ARG A 19 5.20 -6.99 -3.40
C ARG A 19 4.64 -7.59 -2.12
N CYS A 20 5.30 -8.61 -1.57
CA CYS A 20 4.80 -9.32 -0.39
C CYS A 20 5.78 -9.36 0.78
N GLY A 21 6.96 -8.75 0.66
CA GLY A 21 7.97 -8.67 1.71
C GLY A 21 8.66 -10.01 2.06
N ARG A 22 8.33 -11.12 1.39
CA ARG A 22 8.88 -12.44 1.71
C ARG A 22 10.21 -12.69 1.02
N LEU A 23 11.12 -13.38 1.73
CA LEU A 23 12.38 -13.86 1.19
C LEU A 23 12.13 -14.80 0.00
N LEU A 24 12.83 -14.55 -1.10
CA LEU A 24 12.80 -15.34 -2.33
C LEU A 24 13.84 -16.46 -2.33
N ILE A 25 14.83 -16.37 -1.44
CA ILE A 25 15.88 -17.37 -1.27
C ILE A 25 15.53 -18.22 -0.05
N GLN A 26 15.30 -19.50 -0.28
CA GLN A 26 15.22 -20.49 0.80
C GLN A 26 16.67 -20.92 1.12
N PRO A 27 17.16 -20.77 2.37
CA PRO A 27 18.44 -21.35 2.73
C PRO A 27 18.35 -22.86 2.50
N HIS A 28 19.36 -23.38 1.82
CA HIS A 28 19.35 -24.73 1.30
C HIS A 28 19.41 -25.68 2.50
N SER A 29 18.29 -26.35 2.82
CA SER A 29 18.35 -27.47 3.75
C SER A 29 19.26 -28.53 3.14
N PRO A 30 20.33 -28.99 3.83
CA PRO A 30 21.14 -30.08 3.32
C PRO A 30 20.25 -31.33 3.20
N ARG A 31 20.15 -31.87 1.99
CA ARG A 31 19.41 -33.13 1.74
C ARG A 31 20.10 -34.28 2.49
N PRO A 32 19.35 -35.22 3.09
CA PRO A 32 19.90 -36.50 3.50
C PRO A 32 20.40 -37.25 2.26
N GLN A 33 21.64 -37.73 2.32
CA GLN A 33 22.27 -38.51 1.25
C GLN A 33 21.60 -39.90 1.18
N MET A 34 21.10 -40.27 0.00
CA MET A 34 20.76 -41.66 -0.30
C MET A 34 22.01 -42.43 -0.78
N PRO A 35 22.09 -43.75 -0.58
CA PRO A 35 23.27 -44.54 -0.94
C PRO A 35 23.40 -44.66 -2.47
N VAL A 36 24.61 -44.44 -2.98
CA VAL A 36 24.97 -44.55 -4.39
C VAL A 36 25.24 -46.02 -4.75
N PRO A 37 24.60 -46.62 -5.78
CA PRO A 37 25.04 -47.88 -6.34
C PRO A 37 26.26 -47.68 -7.27
N PRO A 38 27.23 -48.61 -7.32
CA PRO A 38 28.47 -48.41 -8.05
C PRO A 38 28.26 -48.57 -9.56
N MET A 39 28.77 -47.61 -10.33
CA MET A 39 28.94 -47.75 -11.78
C MET A 39 30.41 -47.54 -12.18
N PRO A 40 30.83 -48.17 -13.31
CA PRO A 40 32.23 -48.43 -13.62
C PRO A 40 32.97 -47.21 -14.18
N GLN A 41 34.28 -47.22 -13.96
CA GLN A 41 35.27 -46.25 -14.40
C GLN A 41 35.36 -46.18 -15.93
N SER A 42 35.39 -44.97 -16.51
CA SER A 42 36.46 -44.51 -17.40
C SER A 42 36.20 -43.12 -18.04
N PHE A 43 37.32 -42.41 -18.26
CA PHE A 43 37.58 -41.25 -19.14
C PHE A 43 37.60 -39.81 -18.57
N ALA A 44 38.85 -39.42 -18.25
CA ALA A 44 39.59 -38.17 -18.56
C ALA A 44 39.13 -36.78 -18.03
N PRO A 45 40.03 -36.00 -17.39
CA PRO A 45 39.76 -34.62 -16.96
C PRO A 45 39.97 -33.57 -18.08
N PRO A 46 39.17 -32.48 -18.12
CA PRO A 46 39.48 -31.30 -18.94
C PRO A 46 40.49 -30.36 -18.26
N PRO A 47 41.26 -29.56 -19.02
CA PRO A 47 42.33 -28.71 -18.51
C PRO A 47 41.83 -27.42 -17.82
N PRO A 48 42.65 -26.78 -16.97
CA PRO A 48 42.29 -25.55 -16.27
C PRO A 48 42.31 -24.33 -17.19
N ARG A 49 41.28 -23.48 -17.04
CA ARG A 49 41.13 -22.20 -17.74
C ARG A 49 41.93 -21.11 -17.02
N GLN A 50 42.78 -20.40 -17.76
CA GLN A 50 43.61 -19.30 -17.29
C GLN A 50 42.75 -18.07 -16.93
N GLN A 51 42.96 -17.51 -15.74
CA GLN A 51 42.54 -16.17 -15.36
C GLN A 51 43.60 -15.16 -15.81
N ALA A 52 43.20 -14.16 -16.58
CA ALA A 52 44.01 -12.98 -16.85
C ALA A 52 43.71 -11.89 -15.81
N VAL A 53 44.75 -11.47 -15.11
CA VAL A 53 44.78 -10.33 -14.18
C VAL A 53 45.31 -9.10 -14.94
N PRO A 54 44.70 -7.91 -14.84
CA PRO A 54 45.39 -6.65 -15.12
C PRO A 54 46.01 -6.07 -13.85
N PRO A 55 47.23 -5.50 -13.92
CA PRO A 55 48.02 -5.14 -12.76
C PRO A 55 47.78 -3.71 -12.24
N GLU A 56 48.08 -3.58 -10.97
CA GLU A 56 48.23 -2.38 -10.15
C GLU A 56 49.46 -1.56 -10.58
N ALA A 57 49.36 -0.23 -10.53
CA ALA A 57 50.51 0.68 -10.63
C ALA A 57 50.43 1.76 -9.53
N PRO A 58 51.52 2.02 -8.79
CA PRO A 58 51.53 2.93 -7.64
C PRO A 58 52.19 4.30 -7.92
N SER A 59 52.00 5.21 -6.94
CA SER A 59 52.86 6.37 -6.61
C SER A 59 52.73 7.59 -7.54
N VAL A 60 52.73 8.86 -7.11
CA VAL A 60 53.56 9.53 -6.10
C VAL A 60 52.83 10.76 -5.55
N ALA A 61 52.95 11.01 -4.25
CA ALA A 61 52.60 12.29 -3.62
C ALA A 61 53.72 13.32 -3.79
N ALA A 62 53.41 14.55 -4.17
CA ALA A 62 54.28 15.70 -3.91
C ALA A 62 53.45 16.97 -3.65
N ARG A 63 53.72 17.57 -2.50
CA ARG A 63 53.15 18.83 -1.98
C ARG A 63 53.89 20.05 -2.51
N SER A 64 53.18 21.19 -2.47
CA SER A 64 53.61 22.58 -2.17
C SER A 64 53.05 23.55 -3.23
N ALA A 65 52.60 24.78 -2.98
CA ALA A 65 52.22 25.57 -1.81
C ALA A 65 51.65 26.91 -2.35
N LYS A 66 50.83 27.62 -1.54
CA LYS A 66 50.55 29.09 -1.61
C LYS A 66 49.76 29.60 -2.85
N ARG A 67 48.84 30.58 -2.82
CA ARG A 67 48.20 31.47 -1.82
C ARG A 67 47.25 32.39 -2.63
N ARG A 68 46.19 32.89 -1.98
CA ARG A 68 45.48 34.18 -2.18
C ARG A 68 44.12 34.21 -2.90
N LEU A 69 43.14 34.64 -2.08
CA LEU A 69 42.13 35.69 -2.28
C LEU A 69 41.09 35.53 -3.40
N GLY A 70 39.82 35.52 -2.99
CA GLY A 70 38.68 35.77 -3.89
C GLY A 70 37.36 35.24 -3.34
N THR A 71 36.88 35.78 -2.23
CA THR A 71 35.47 35.65 -1.82
C THR A 71 34.57 36.31 -2.86
N GLN A 72 33.86 35.50 -3.66
CA GLN A 72 32.54 35.89 -4.17
C GLN A 72 31.56 34.75 -3.89
N ARG A 73 30.85 34.91 -2.78
CA ARG A 73 29.64 34.17 -2.45
C ARG A 73 28.59 34.61 -3.46
N VAL A 74 28.34 33.77 -4.48
CA VAL A 74 27.15 33.91 -5.31
C VAL A 74 25.97 33.56 -4.40
N GLU A 75 25.24 34.59 -3.99
CA GLU A 75 24.02 34.47 -3.23
C GLU A 75 22.97 33.81 -4.13
N ALA A 76 22.68 32.53 -3.85
CA ALA A 76 21.57 31.85 -4.49
C ALA A 76 20.28 32.59 -4.10
N PRO A 77 19.39 32.93 -5.06
CA PRO A 77 18.14 33.59 -4.73
C PRO A 77 17.35 32.72 -3.77
N ALA A 78 16.90 33.34 -2.67
CA ALA A 78 16.11 32.67 -1.65
C ALA A 78 14.90 31.97 -2.29
N PRO A 79 14.58 30.72 -1.90
CA PRO A 79 13.36 30.10 -2.37
C PRO A 79 12.18 30.97 -1.94
N VAL A 80 11.40 31.42 -2.92
CA VAL A 80 10.11 32.08 -2.68
C VAL A 80 9.30 31.13 -1.82
N ARG A 81 9.17 31.46 -0.52
CA ARG A 81 8.26 30.77 0.38
C ARG A 81 6.85 31.11 -0.11
N LEU A 82 6.28 30.20 -0.91
CA LEU A 82 4.84 30.20 -1.14
C LEU A 82 4.17 30.25 0.24
N PRO A 83 3.14 31.09 0.45
CA PRO A 83 2.40 31.09 1.68
C PRO A 83 1.95 29.66 1.94
N VAL A 84 2.35 29.12 3.10
CA VAL A 84 1.83 27.86 3.62
C VAL A 84 0.33 28.06 3.71
N GLN A 85 -0.42 27.51 2.76
CA GLN A 85 -1.86 27.43 2.87
C GLN A 85 -2.12 26.52 4.06
N THR A 86 -2.41 27.10 5.22
CA THR A 86 -2.99 26.38 6.33
C THR A 86 -4.20 25.64 5.77
N PRO A 87 -4.22 24.29 5.81
CA PRO A 87 -5.41 23.57 5.38
C PRO A 87 -6.60 24.10 6.18
N PRO A 88 -7.79 24.20 5.56
CA PRO A 88 -8.97 24.69 6.26
C PRO A 88 -9.15 23.88 7.55
N VAL A 89 -9.33 24.58 8.67
CA VAL A 89 -9.61 23.95 9.97
C VAL A 89 -10.84 23.09 9.77
N ALA A 90 -10.62 21.78 9.72
CA ALA A 90 -11.72 20.86 9.58
C ALA A 90 -12.59 20.96 10.84
N PRO A 91 -13.92 20.92 10.71
CA PRO A 91 -14.81 20.92 11.86
C PRO A 91 -14.44 19.77 12.81
N ASP A 92 -14.51 20.03 14.13
CA ASP A 92 -14.23 19.01 15.13
C ASP A 92 -15.16 17.79 14.95
N PRO A 93 -14.65 16.57 15.17
CA PRO A 93 -15.47 15.37 15.05
C PRO A 93 -16.58 15.37 16.12
N PRO A 94 -17.84 15.05 15.76
CA PRO A 94 -18.87 14.86 16.76
C PRO A 94 -18.49 13.65 17.63
N ALA A 95 -18.45 13.85 18.94
CA ALA A 95 -18.08 12.78 19.87
C ALA A 95 -19.20 11.73 19.98
N PRO A 96 -18.88 10.42 20.06
CA PRO A 96 -17.54 9.83 20.09
C PRO A 96 -16.98 9.48 18.70
N PHE A 97 -15.71 9.84 18.45
CA PHE A 97 -14.94 9.39 17.29
C PHE A 97 -13.59 8.80 17.77
N PRO A 98 -13.16 7.63 17.28
CA PRO A 98 -13.80 6.78 16.26
C PRO A 98 -15.09 6.10 16.75
N PRO A 99 -16.10 5.89 15.88
CA PRO A 99 -17.32 5.17 16.23
C PRO A 99 -17.00 3.74 16.63
N LYS A 100 -17.64 3.28 17.70
CA LYS A 100 -17.51 1.92 18.25
C LYS A 100 -18.76 1.07 18.04
N THR A 101 -19.86 1.69 17.58
CA THR A 101 -21.13 1.01 17.27
C THR A 101 -21.68 1.48 15.94
N VAL A 102 -22.54 0.66 15.32
CA VAL A 102 -23.23 1.04 14.07
C VAL A 102 -24.14 2.25 14.28
N GLY A 103 -24.78 2.36 15.45
CA GLY A 103 -25.58 3.55 15.80
C GLY A 103 -24.75 4.84 15.83
N GLN A 104 -23.52 4.79 16.33
CA GLN A 104 -22.59 5.94 16.30
C GLN A 104 -22.15 6.26 14.87
N LEU A 105 -21.89 5.23 14.05
CA LEU A 105 -21.58 5.41 12.64
C LEU A 105 -22.76 6.05 11.87
N GLN A 106 -23.99 5.69 12.22
CA GLN A 106 -25.19 6.29 11.65
C GLN A 106 -25.37 7.75 12.05
N ALA A 107 -25.08 8.11 13.30
CA ALA A 107 -25.12 9.50 13.75
C ALA A 107 -24.12 10.38 12.97
N LEU A 108 -22.92 9.86 12.68
CA LEU A 108 -21.89 10.55 11.91
C LEU A 108 -22.35 10.92 10.50
N ALA A 109 -23.25 10.14 9.90
CA ALA A 109 -23.75 10.37 8.54
C ALA A 109 -24.40 11.75 8.33
N GLN A 110 -24.79 12.45 9.40
CA GLN A 110 -25.32 13.81 9.34
C GLN A 110 -24.30 14.83 8.85
N GLY A 111 -23.00 14.62 9.14
CA GLY A 111 -21.91 15.49 8.67
C GLY A 111 -21.24 15.00 7.38
N ALA A 112 -21.88 14.06 6.67
CA ALA A 112 -21.40 13.56 5.40
C ALA A 112 -21.41 14.65 4.33
N LEU A 113 -20.38 14.65 3.48
CA LEU A 113 -20.28 15.57 2.37
C LEU A 113 -21.16 15.13 1.19
N GLU A 114 -21.34 16.05 0.25
CA GLU A 114 -21.84 15.72 -1.07
C GLU A 114 -20.77 14.98 -1.87
N TYR A 115 -21.20 13.98 -2.62
CA TYR A 115 -20.32 13.14 -3.43
C TYR A 115 -20.94 12.92 -4.81
N ARG A 116 -20.08 12.61 -5.78
CA ARG A 116 -20.47 12.19 -7.12
C ARG A 116 -20.06 10.75 -7.33
N VAL A 117 -20.89 9.97 -8.00
CA VAL A 117 -20.56 8.60 -8.39
C VAL A 117 -19.69 8.64 -9.66
N VAL A 118 -18.54 7.98 -9.59
CA VAL A 118 -17.56 7.89 -10.68
C VAL A 118 -17.69 6.56 -11.40
N ASP A 119 -17.87 5.48 -10.65
CA ASP A 119 -18.01 4.13 -11.18
C ASP A 119 -18.99 3.32 -10.32
N ASP A 120 -19.75 2.44 -10.95
CA ASP A 120 -20.64 1.48 -10.29
C ASP A 120 -20.51 0.14 -11.01
N THR A 121 -19.67 -0.73 -10.44
CA THR A 121 -19.33 -2.02 -11.02
C THR A 121 -19.84 -3.15 -10.15
N VAL A 122 -20.55 -4.09 -10.76
CA VAL A 122 -20.86 -5.39 -10.15
C VAL A 122 -19.73 -6.34 -10.49
N ALA A 123 -18.95 -6.74 -9.49
CA ALA A 123 -17.86 -7.68 -9.63
C ALA A 123 -18.37 -9.12 -9.59
N TYR A 124 -17.49 -10.08 -9.91
CA TYR A 124 -17.83 -11.50 -9.85
C TYR A 124 -18.38 -11.93 -8.48
N GLY A 125 -19.39 -12.80 -8.51
CA GLY A 125 -20.13 -13.22 -7.32
C GLY A 125 -21.19 -12.22 -6.89
N ARG A 126 -21.49 -12.15 -5.60
CA ARG A 126 -22.46 -11.19 -5.03
C ARG A 126 -21.72 -9.97 -4.46
N LYS A 127 -20.77 -9.43 -5.21
CA LYS A 127 -19.96 -8.27 -4.81
C LYS A 127 -20.27 -7.06 -5.68
N LYS A 128 -20.57 -5.93 -5.05
CA LYS A 128 -20.72 -4.62 -5.70
C LYS A 128 -19.62 -3.67 -5.24
N VAL A 129 -19.04 -2.92 -6.17
CA VAL A 129 -18.02 -1.91 -5.91
C VAL A 129 -18.51 -0.60 -6.51
N VAL A 130 -18.64 0.44 -5.68
CA VAL A 130 -19.04 1.78 -6.11
C VAL A 130 -17.91 2.73 -5.78
N ARG A 131 -17.49 3.53 -6.77
CA ARG A 131 -16.48 4.57 -6.58
C ARG A 131 -17.17 5.92 -6.52
N ILE A 132 -16.87 6.69 -5.48
CA ILE A 132 -17.41 8.03 -5.27
C ILE A 132 -16.30 9.05 -5.16
N ALA A 133 -16.48 10.21 -5.78
CA ALA A 133 -15.59 11.36 -5.67
C ALA A 133 -16.21 12.40 -4.73
N TYR A 134 -15.41 12.88 -3.77
CA TYR A 134 -15.79 13.95 -2.86
C TYR A 134 -14.56 14.76 -2.41
N ALA A 135 -14.79 15.97 -1.91
CA ALA A 135 -13.73 16.90 -1.54
C ALA A 135 -12.82 16.36 -0.42
N HIS A 136 -11.61 16.91 -0.30
CA HIS A 136 -10.73 16.66 0.84
C HIS A 136 -11.39 17.11 2.14
N CYS A 137 -11.31 16.29 3.19
CA CYS A 137 -11.96 16.56 4.46
C CYS A 137 -11.30 15.81 5.61
N ALA A 138 -11.73 16.07 6.85
CA ALA A 138 -11.27 15.31 8.00
C ALA A 138 -11.70 13.85 7.93
N GLN A 139 -10.93 12.98 8.60
CA GLN A 139 -11.19 11.54 8.68
C GLN A 139 -12.62 11.20 9.09
N TRP A 140 -13.21 11.94 10.04
CA TRP A 140 -14.59 11.68 10.46
C TRP A 140 -15.62 12.00 9.36
N GLN A 141 -15.38 13.02 8.55
CA GLN A 141 -16.25 13.37 7.42
C GLN A 141 -16.08 12.37 6.28
N GLN A 142 -14.88 11.83 6.07
CA GLN A 142 -14.64 10.73 5.14
C GLN A 142 -15.48 9.51 5.55
N VAL A 143 -15.38 9.08 6.82
CA VAL A 143 -16.18 7.98 7.39
C VAL A 143 -17.68 8.24 7.21
N ALA A 144 -18.15 9.43 7.53
CA ALA A 144 -19.56 9.83 7.37
C ALA A 144 -20.02 9.73 5.90
N THR A 145 -19.21 10.23 4.97
CA THR A 145 -19.53 10.26 3.53
C THR A 145 -19.55 8.86 2.93
N LEU A 146 -18.54 8.05 3.26
CA LEU A 146 -18.46 6.64 2.88
C LEU A 146 -19.68 5.86 3.37
N TYR A 147 -20.09 6.06 4.63
CA TYR A 147 -21.26 5.39 5.19
C TYR A 147 -22.59 5.89 4.60
N LYS A 148 -22.73 7.20 4.33
CA LYS A 148 -23.90 7.76 3.60
C LYS A 148 -24.06 7.08 2.25
N ALA A 149 -22.99 6.97 1.48
CA ALA A 149 -23.00 6.27 0.19
C ALA A 149 -23.30 4.78 0.35
N LEU A 150 -22.71 4.11 1.35
CA LEU A 150 -22.98 2.70 1.60
C LEU A 150 -24.46 2.43 1.82
N ARG A 151 -25.15 3.27 2.61
CA ARG A 151 -26.59 3.14 2.84
C ARG A 151 -27.41 3.32 1.57
N ALA A 152 -27.00 4.21 0.67
CA ALA A 152 -27.69 4.45 -0.60
C ALA A 152 -27.58 3.25 -1.56
N TYR A 153 -26.47 2.52 -1.53
CA TYR A 153 -26.21 1.38 -2.42
C TYR A 153 -26.44 0.01 -1.77
N ARG A 154 -26.80 -0.03 -0.48
CA ARG A 154 -27.10 -1.27 0.23
C ARG A 154 -28.29 -1.96 -0.42
N SER A 155 -28.10 -3.20 -0.80
CA SER A 155 -29.14 -4.03 -1.40
C SER A 155 -28.94 -5.49 -0.98
N ASP A 156 -30.04 -6.21 -0.84
CA ASP A 156 -30.02 -7.64 -0.54
C ASP A 156 -29.47 -8.50 -1.70
N ALA A 157 -29.31 -7.92 -2.89
CA ALA A 157 -28.71 -8.61 -4.03
C ALA A 157 -27.23 -8.95 -3.81
N TYR A 158 -26.52 -8.19 -2.98
CA TYR A 158 -25.08 -8.30 -2.79
C TYR A 158 -24.74 -8.73 -1.36
N ASP A 159 -23.82 -9.69 -1.24
CA ASP A 159 -23.24 -10.10 0.04
C ASP A 159 -22.07 -9.20 0.44
N ILE A 160 -21.36 -8.62 -0.53
CA ILE A 160 -20.25 -7.70 -0.29
C ILE A 160 -20.53 -6.39 -1.03
N LEU A 161 -20.51 -5.27 -0.31
CA LEU A 161 -20.59 -3.93 -0.88
C LEU A 161 -19.34 -3.15 -0.48
N VAL A 162 -18.59 -2.67 -1.47
CA VAL A 162 -17.42 -1.83 -1.26
C VAL A 162 -17.72 -0.44 -1.81
N ILE A 163 -17.57 0.58 -0.99
CA ILE A 163 -17.57 1.98 -1.44
C ILE A 163 -16.14 2.50 -1.34
N GLN A 164 -15.63 3.01 -2.45
CA GLN A 164 -14.28 3.56 -2.55
C GLN A 164 -14.34 5.05 -2.78
N GLY A 165 -13.69 5.82 -1.93
CA GLY A 165 -13.50 7.25 -2.10
C GLY A 165 -12.30 7.56 -2.99
N VAL A 166 -12.48 8.50 -3.90
CA VAL A 166 -11.39 9.06 -4.72
C VAL A 166 -11.41 10.57 -4.67
N HIS A 167 -10.26 11.19 -4.86
CA HIS A 167 -10.22 12.64 -5.04
C HIS A 167 -10.67 13.01 -6.45
N PRO A 168 -11.45 14.11 -6.63
CA PRO A 168 -11.98 14.50 -7.94
C PRO A 168 -10.90 14.78 -9.00
N GLN A 169 -9.68 15.10 -8.57
CA GLN A 169 -8.54 15.44 -9.43
C GLN A 169 -7.69 14.20 -9.80
N GLU A 170 -7.98 13.04 -9.22
CA GLU A 170 -7.19 11.83 -9.44
C GLU A 170 -7.92 10.83 -10.31
N ASP A 171 -7.35 10.54 -11.48
CA ASP A 171 -7.87 9.59 -12.46
C ASP A 171 -7.19 8.21 -12.37
N ARG A 172 -6.75 7.82 -11.17
CA ARG A 172 -6.17 6.49 -10.97
C ARG A 172 -7.29 5.45 -10.93
N ALA A 173 -7.42 4.68 -12.00
CA ALA A 173 -8.48 3.69 -12.17
C ALA A 173 -8.47 2.54 -11.13
N TYR A 174 -7.34 2.28 -10.46
CA TYR A 174 -7.13 1.04 -9.70
C TYR A 174 -6.85 1.22 -8.20
N THR A 175 -7.01 2.42 -7.64
CA THR A 175 -6.72 2.68 -6.23
C THR A 175 -7.72 3.69 -5.66
N TYR A 176 -8.16 3.48 -4.41
CA TYR A 176 -8.90 4.47 -3.65
C TYR A 176 -7.91 5.41 -2.98
N THR A 177 -8.25 6.69 -2.95
CA THR A 177 -7.36 7.74 -2.44
C THR A 177 -7.99 8.58 -1.34
N ASN A 178 -9.30 8.43 -1.17
CA ASN A 178 -10.09 9.15 -0.18
C ASN A 178 -10.89 8.14 0.69
N GLY A 179 -10.20 7.12 1.18
CA GLY A 179 -10.77 6.06 2.03
C GLY A 179 -11.62 5.01 1.32
N GLN A 180 -12.03 3.99 2.08
CA GLN A 180 -12.88 2.89 1.65
C GLN A 180 -13.78 2.43 2.81
N ILE A 181 -14.99 1.98 2.51
CA ILE A 181 -15.79 1.16 3.41
C ILE A 181 -16.19 -0.13 2.71
N GLU A 182 -15.98 -1.26 3.38
CA GLU A 182 -16.43 -2.58 2.97
C GLU A 182 -17.49 -3.09 3.96
N TYR A 183 -18.65 -3.43 3.42
CA TYR A 183 -19.71 -4.12 4.14
C TYR A 183 -19.80 -5.56 3.66
N ASN A 184 -19.63 -6.48 4.59
CA ASN A 184 -19.81 -7.90 4.37
C ASN A 184 -21.05 -8.37 5.12
N ARG A 185 -22.03 -8.87 4.37
CA ARG A 185 -23.21 -9.55 4.89
C ARG A 185 -22.85 -11.01 5.18
N ASN A 186 -23.50 -11.59 6.18
CA ASN A 186 -23.44 -13.03 6.46
C ASN A 186 -22.00 -13.55 6.71
N VAL A 187 -21.16 -12.74 7.36
CA VAL A 187 -19.85 -13.22 7.81
C VAL A 187 -20.08 -14.26 8.89
N ARG A 188 -19.55 -15.46 8.69
CA ARG A 188 -19.69 -16.55 9.65
C ARG A 188 -18.70 -16.38 10.79
N LEU A 189 -19.22 -16.23 12.01
CA LEU A 189 -18.42 -16.18 13.23
C LEU A 189 -18.91 -17.29 14.17
N GLY A 190 -18.25 -18.45 14.12
CA GLY A 190 -18.72 -19.67 14.77
C GLY A 190 -20.02 -20.17 14.12
N SER A 191 -21.09 -20.22 14.91
CA SER A 191 -22.44 -20.61 14.47
C SER A 191 -23.31 -19.43 14.04
N ASP A 192 -22.89 -18.20 14.32
CA ASP A 192 -23.66 -16.99 14.02
C ASP A 192 -23.28 -16.44 12.63
N LEU A 193 -24.26 -15.81 11.98
CA LEU A 193 -24.05 -14.94 10.83
C LEU A 193 -24.13 -13.49 11.31
N ILE A 194 -23.09 -12.72 11.02
CA ILE A 194 -23.01 -11.31 11.39
C ILE A 194 -22.78 -10.43 10.16
N SER A 195 -23.17 -9.17 10.28
CA SER A 195 -22.76 -8.13 9.34
C SER A 195 -21.48 -7.47 9.85
N ARG A 196 -20.51 -7.25 8.97
CA ARG A 196 -19.24 -6.59 9.29
C ARG A 196 -19.04 -5.36 8.42
N TYR A 197 -18.72 -4.25 9.06
CA TYR A 197 -18.30 -3.00 8.42
C TYR A 197 -16.81 -2.80 8.68
N GLU A 198 -16.04 -2.57 7.62
CA GLU A 198 -14.62 -2.29 7.68
C GLU A 198 -14.35 -0.98 6.96
N ILE A 199 -13.85 0.02 7.67
CA ILE A 199 -13.68 1.37 7.17
C ILE A 199 -12.21 1.74 7.26
N GLU A 200 -11.68 2.32 6.20
CA GLU A 200 -10.33 2.87 6.10
C GLU A 200 -10.42 4.30 5.57
N THR A 201 -9.70 5.23 6.17
CA THR A 201 -9.74 6.66 5.79
C THR A 201 -8.61 7.09 4.86
N GLY A 202 -7.55 6.28 4.78
CA GLY A 202 -6.40 6.52 3.92
C GLY A 202 -6.42 5.72 2.62
N THR A 203 -5.24 5.54 2.03
CA THR A 203 -5.01 4.75 0.81
C THR A 203 -4.70 3.27 1.06
N GLY A 204 -4.74 2.83 2.33
CA GLY A 204 -4.38 1.47 2.78
C GLY A 204 -2.87 1.28 3.06
N PHE A 205 -2.03 2.28 2.78
CA PHE A 205 -0.57 2.22 3.02
C PHE A 205 -0.08 3.27 4.03
N GLU A 206 -0.94 4.21 4.41
CA GLU A 206 -0.64 5.32 5.31
C GLU A 206 -0.62 4.87 6.78
N SER A 207 0.35 5.36 7.54
CA SER A 207 0.52 5.01 8.96
C SER A 207 -0.44 5.78 9.88
N ASP A 208 -0.93 6.92 9.43
CA ASP A 208 -1.91 7.78 10.08
C ASP A 208 -3.35 7.49 9.65
N ALA A 209 -3.56 6.50 8.77
CA ALA A 209 -4.88 6.07 8.36
C ALA A 209 -5.62 5.40 9.53
N LEU A 210 -6.83 5.89 9.79
CA LEU A 210 -7.75 5.26 10.72
C LEU A 210 -8.43 4.06 10.06
N ARG A 211 -8.36 2.90 10.72
CA ARG A 211 -9.11 1.68 10.39
C ARG A 211 -10.12 1.35 11.49
N ILE A 212 -11.38 1.22 11.12
CA ILE A 212 -12.49 0.93 12.04
C ILE A 212 -13.15 -0.38 11.60
N VAL A 213 -13.36 -1.29 12.53
CA VAL A 213 -14.11 -2.53 12.28
C VAL A 213 -15.29 -2.59 13.24
N LEU A 214 -16.49 -2.66 12.68
CA LEU A 214 -17.73 -2.80 13.43
C LEU A 214 -18.44 -4.09 13.02
N THR A 215 -19.10 -4.73 13.97
CA THR A 215 -19.92 -5.91 13.73
C THR A 215 -21.32 -5.71 14.28
N GLU A 216 -22.29 -6.29 13.60
CA GLU A 216 -23.72 -6.22 13.93
C GLU A 216 -24.29 -7.62 13.77
N LYS A 217 -25.03 -8.08 14.79
CA LYS A 217 -25.75 -9.35 14.77
C LYS A 217 -27.16 -9.13 14.23
#